data_AF-F2JXT5-F1
#
_entry.id   AF-F2JXT5-F1
#
_cell.length_a   1.000
_cell.length_b   1.000
_cell.length_c   1.000
_cell.angle_alpha   90.00
_cell.angle_beta   90.00
_cell.angle_gamma   90.00
#
_symmetry.space_group_name_H-M   'P 1'
#
loop_
_entity.id
_entity.type
_entity.pdbx_description
1 polymer ?
#
loop_
_entity_poly.entity_id
_entity_poly.type
_entity_poly.pdbx_seq_one_letter_code
_entity_poly.pdbx_strand_id
1 'polypeptide(L)'
;MSNFLESLFDFVVEVLKFILIVVLLNNIAYYLGKGTLKLLSGGSYPPAERTPMSTNITMYVGSLVTVAAFICIILVADKIRYGI
;
A
#
# COMPACT_ATOMS: atom_id res chain seq x y z
N MET A 1 -7.82 -39.79 0.47
CA MET A 1 -8.84 -38.77 0.13
C MET A 1 -8.74 -37.54 1.03
N SER A 2 -8.42 -37.67 2.34
CA SER A 2 -8.27 -36.55 3.29
C SER A 2 -7.14 -35.56 2.91
N ASN A 3 -5.96 -36.08 2.54
CA ASN A 3 -4.78 -35.23 2.28
C ASN A 3 -4.94 -34.31 1.06
N PHE A 4 -5.78 -34.69 0.09
CA PHE A 4 -6.02 -33.86 -1.09
C PHE A 4 -6.91 -32.66 -0.77
N LEU A 5 -7.95 -32.86 0.05
CA LEU A 5 -8.83 -31.77 0.49
C LEU A 5 -8.11 -30.79 1.41
N GLU A 6 -7.24 -31.30 2.28
CA GLU A 6 -6.41 -30.48 3.17
C GLU A 6 -5.40 -29.62 2.39
N SER A 7 -4.67 -30.22 1.44
CA SER A 7 -3.75 -29.49 0.57
C SER A 7 -4.46 -28.43 -0.31
N LEU A 8 -5.68 -28.73 -0.79
CA LEU A 8 -6.48 -27.77 -1.55
C LEU A 8 -6.94 -26.61 -0.65
N PHE A 9 -7.33 -26.89 0.59
CA PHE A 9 -7.72 -25.87 1.56
C PHE A 9 -6.55 -24.93 1.88
N ASP A 10 -5.37 -25.48 2.13
CA ASP A 10 -4.15 -24.69 2.38
C ASP A 10 -3.82 -23.78 1.20
N PHE A 11 -3.89 -24.31 -0.02
CA PHE A 11 -3.68 -23.51 -1.24
C PHE A 11 -4.68 -22.34 -1.34
N VAL A 12 -5.98 -22.59 -1.10
CA VAL A 12 -7.01 -21.54 -1.12
C VAL A 12 -6.73 -20.48 -0.06
N VAL A 13 -6.34 -20.89 1.15
CA VAL A 13 -6.00 -19.97 2.24
C VAL A 13 -4.78 -19.11 1.89
N GLU A 14 -3.74 -19.67 1.27
CA GLU A 14 -2.57 -18.92 0.80
C GLU A 14 -2.94 -17.89 -0.28
N VAL A 15 -3.77 -18.28 -1.25
CA VAL A 15 -4.27 -17.36 -2.29
C VAL A 15 -5.08 -16.22 -1.67
N LEU A 16 -5.95 -16.52 -0.70
CA LEU A 16 -6.73 -15.49 0.00
C LEU A 16 -5.84 -14.52 0.80
N LYS A 17 -4.80 -15.02 1.48
CA LYS A 17 -3.82 -14.17 2.18
C LYS A 17 -3.09 -13.26 1.20
N PHE A 18 -2.68 -13.79 0.05
CA PHE A 18 -2.02 -13.00 -0.99
C PHE A 18 -2.93 -11.90 -1.53
N ILE A 19 -4.17 -12.23 -1.89
CA ILE A 19 -5.17 -11.25 -2.35
C ILE A 19 -5.38 -10.16 -1.28
N LEU A 20 -5.53 -10.57 -0.01
CA LEU A 20 -5.70 -9.63 1.10
C LEU A 20 -4.52 -8.66 1.22
N ILE A 21 -3.29 -9.16 1.12
CA ILE A 21 -2.08 -8.32 1.16
C ILE A 21 -2.07 -7.32 -0.01
N VAL A 22 -2.34 -7.79 -1.23
CA VAL A 22 -2.38 -6.91 -2.42
C VAL A 22 -3.46 -5.84 -2.29
N VAL A 23 -4.65 -6.19 -1.82
CA VAL A 23 -5.75 -5.25 -1.59
C VAL A 23 -5.38 -4.24 -0.50
N LEU A 24 -4.76 -4.68 0.59
CA LEU A 24 -4.29 -3.79 1.67
C LEU A 24 -3.25 -2.80 1.15
N LEU A 25 -2.25 -3.27 0.40
CA LEU A 25 -1.21 -2.41 -0.18
C LEU A 25 -1.80 -1.37 -1.14
N ASN A 26 -2.75 -1.78 -1.99
CA ASN A 26 -3.44 -0.85 -2.89
C ASN A 26 -4.23 0.21 -2.12
N ASN A 27 -4.92 -0.17 -1.04
CA ASN A 27 -5.63 0.78 -0.19
C ASN A 27 -4.66 1.75 0.50
N ILE A 28 -3.56 1.24 1.06
CA ILE A 28 -2.53 2.06 1.72
C ILE A 28 -1.97 3.09 0.73
N ALA A 29 -1.55 2.66 -0.47
CA ALA A 29 -1.08 3.56 -1.51
C ALA A 29 -2.15 4.61 -1.86
N TYR A 30 -3.41 4.19 -2.08
CA TYR A 30 -4.47 5.13 -2.41
C TYR A 30 -4.69 6.21 -1.34
N TYR A 31 -4.80 5.82 -0.06
CA TYR A 31 -5.04 6.77 1.02
C TYR A 31 -3.84 7.67 1.30
N LEU A 32 -2.62 7.12 1.26
CA LEU A 32 -1.40 7.91 1.40
C LEU A 32 -1.23 8.90 0.24
N GLY A 33 -1.49 8.45 -0.98
CA GLY A 33 -1.41 9.29 -2.18
C GLY A 33 -2.42 10.43 -2.13
N LYS A 34 -3.67 10.12 -1.76
CA LYS A 34 -4.71 11.13 -1.58
C LYS A 34 -4.36 12.13 -0.47
N GLY A 35 -3.89 11.64 0.68
CA GLY A 35 -3.48 12.48 1.80
C GLY A 35 -2.34 13.42 1.40
N THR A 36 -1.31 12.88 0.75
CA THR A 36 -0.14 13.63 0.28
C THR A 36 -0.53 14.69 -0.74
N LEU A 37 -1.32 14.33 -1.75
CA LEU A 37 -1.82 15.28 -2.74
C LEU A 37 -2.68 16.37 -2.09
N LYS A 38 -3.52 16.01 -1.12
CA LYS A 38 -4.31 16.99 -0.35
C LYS A 38 -3.44 17.95 0.45
N LEU A 39 -2.34 17.49 1.02
CA LEU A 39 -1.38 18.34 1.72
C LEU A 39 -0.64 19.28 0.74
N LEU A 40 -0.13 18.73 -0.36
CA LEU A 40 0.61 19.49 -1.38
C LEU A 40 -0.27 20.52 -2.10
N SER A 41 -1.56 20.25 -2.23
CA SER A 41 -2.50 21.12 -2.92
C SER A 41 -3.24 22.12 -1.99
N GLY A 42 -2.88 22.17 -0.71
CA GLY A 42 -3.54 23.04 0.28
C GLY A 42 -5.00 22.67 0.55
N GLY A 43 -5.38 21.40 0.38
CA GLY A 43 -6.73 20.89 0.63
C GLY A 43 -7.62 20.73 -0.59
N SER A 44 -7.20 21.22 -1.76
CA SER A 44 -7.97 21.21 -3.01
C SER A 44 -8.07 19.82 -3.70
N TYR A 45 -7.41 18.80 -3.17
CA TYR A 45 -7.48 17.42 -3.69
C TYR A 45 -8.51 16.57 -2.93
N PRO A 46 -9.28 15.67 -3.60
CA PRO A 46 -9.25 15.37 -5.04
C PRO A 46 -9.95 16.44 -5.89
N PRO A 47 -9.60 16.57 -7.19
CA PRO A 47 -10.30 17.44 -8.12
C PRO A 47 -11.80 17.10 -8.16
N ALA A 48 -12.64 18.10 -8.42
CA ALA A 48 -14.09 17.94 -8.51
C ALA A 48 -14.50 16.83 -9.51
N GLU A 49 -13.73 16.70 -10.60
CA GLU A 49 -13.86 15.62 -11.56
C GLU A 49 -12.89 14.48 -11.24
N ARG A 50 -13.43 13.36 -10.76
CA ARG A 50 -12.65 12.13 -10.57
C ARG A 50 -12.49 11.40 -11.91
N THR A 51 -11.47 11.79 -12.65
CA THR A 51 -11.10 11.11 -13.90
C THR A 51 -10.21 9.89 -13.61
N PRO A 52 -10.17 8.86 -14.49
CA PRO A 52 -9.22 7.75 -14.38
C PRO A 52 -7.77 8.22 -14.23
N MET A 53 -7.42 9.34 -14.87
CA MET A 53 -6.10 9.96 -14.75
C MET A 53 -5.81 10.45 -13.33
N SER A 54 -6.78 11.09 -12.65
CA SER A 54 -6.63 11.51 -11.26
C SER A 54 -6.41 10.32 -10.31
N THR A 55 -7.11 9.21 -10.53
CA THR A 55 -6.92 7.97 -9.76
C THR A 55 -5.52 7.40 -9.95
N ASN A 56 -5.03 7.35 -11.19
CA ASN A 56 -3.68 6.87 -11.49
C ASN A 56 -2.59 7.74 -10.84
N ILE A 57 -2.75 9.06 -10.88
CA ILE A 57 -1.83 10.00 -10.20
C ILE A 57 -1.86 9.76 -8.69
N THR A 58 -3.06 9.58 -8.10
CA THR A 58 -3.21 9.26 -6.66
C THR A 58 -2.42 8.02 -6.30
N MET A 59 -2.60 6.94 -7.07
CA MET A 59 -1.91 5.67 -6.84
C MET A 59 -0.40 5.80 -7.00
N TYR A 60 0.06 6.51 -8.03
CA TYR A 60 1.49 6.72 -8.27
C TYR A 60 2.17 7.48 -7.12
N VAL A 61 1.58 8.61 -6.69
CA VAL A 61 2.07 9.36 -5.52
C VAL A 61 2.01 8.49 -4.26
N GLY A 62 0.93 7.74 -4.09
CA GLY A 62 0.77 6.78 -3.00
C GLY A 62 1.89 5.75 -2.91
N SER A 63 2.26 5.16 -4.03
CA SER A 63 3.35 4.19 -4.12
C SER A 63 4.69 4.82 -3.78
N LEU A 64 4.98 6.03 -4.30
CA LEU A 64 6.21 6.76 -3.96
C LEU A 64 6.31 7.06 -2.47
N VAL A 65 5.23 7.53 -1.86
CA VAL A 65 5.17 7.82 -0.42
C VAL A 65 5.34 6.55 0.41
N THR A 66 4.75 5.44 -0.02
CA THR A 66 4.91 4.14 0.66
C THR A 66 6.37 3.67 0.62
N VAL A 67 7.04 3.78 -0.53
CA VAL A 67 8.46 3.44 -0.66
C VAL A 67 9.33 4.34 0.20
N ALA A 68 9.09 5.66 0.18
CA ALA A 68 9.83 6.61 1.00
C ALA A 68 9.64 6.32 2.51
N ALA A 69 8.40 6.06 2.95
CA ALA A 69 8.10 5.69 4.33
C ALA A 69 8.81 4.39 4.73
N PHE A 70 8.85 3.39 3.86
CA PHE A 70 9.56 2.14 4.11
C PHE A 70 11.08 2.35 4.27
N ILE A 71 11.69 3.16 3.39
CA ILE A 71 13.11 3.54 3.52
C ILE A 71 13.33 4.26 4.86
N CYS A 72 12.49 5.23 5.23
CA CYS A 72 12.60 5.93 6.51
C CYS A 72 12.50 4.96 7.71
N ILE A 73 11.57 4.00 7.67
CA ILE A 73 11.42 2.99 8.73
C ILE A 73 12.70 2.15 8.85
N ILE A 74 13.27 1.71 7.72
CA ILE A 74 14.53 0.95 7.72
C ILE A 74 15.64 1.79 8.33
N LEU A 75 15.82 3.04 7.91
CA LEU A 75 16.87 3.92 8.42
C LEU A 75 16.71 4.18 9.93
N VAL A 76 15.48 4.36 10.42
CA VAL A 76 15.22 4.53 11.85
C VAL A 76 15.49 3.23 12.62
N ALA A 77 15.08 2.08 12.10
CA ALA A 77 15.36 0.79 12.71
C ALA A 77 16.86 0.50 12.78
N ASP A 78 17.60 0.86 11.72
CA ASP A 78 19.06 0.74 11.65
C ASP A 78 19.72 1.64 12.71
N LYS A 79 19.28 2.90 12.82
CA LYS A 79 19.73 3.83 13.84
C LYS A 79 19.48 3.30 15.26
N ILE A 80 18.30 2.75 15.53
CA ILE A 80 17.96 2.17 16.85
C ILE A 80 18.84 0.95 17.14
N ARG A 81 19.11 0.11 16.15
CA ARG A 81 19.87 -1.13 16.32
C ARG A 81 21.38 -0.90 16.49
N TYR A 82 21.96 0.05 15.75
CA TYR A 82 23.40 0.26 15.70
C TYR A 82 23.89 1.55 16.37
N GLY A 83 22.99 2.43 16.83
CA GLY A 83 23.31 3.53 17.74
C GLY A 83 24.13 4.67 17.15
N ILE A 84 24.10 4.88 15.83
CA ILE A 84 24.78 6.01 15.16
C ILE A 84 24.05 7.33 15.44
#